data_AF-A0A9D8ET86-F1
#
_entry.id   AF-A0A9D8ET86-F1
#
_cell.length_a   1.000
_cell.length_b   1.000
_cell.length_c   1.000
_cell.angle_alpha   90.00
_cell.angle_beta   90.00
_cell.angle_gamma   90.00
#
_symmetry.space_group_name_H-M   'P 1'
#
loop_
_entity.id
_entity.type
_entity.pdbx_description
1 polymer ?
#
loop_
_entity_poly.entity_id
_entity_poly.type
_entity_poly.pdbx_seq_one_letter_code
_entity_poly.pdbx_strand_id
1 'polypeptide(L)'
;MASATPVDDEATLIGQLRAGDEAAVEQVVRACGGRLLAVARRIVGSEEDARDVVQDAFMSAFRSLDRCEGHAKLSTWLHRARQALRTLLARHFGSAAS
;
A
#
# COMPACT_ATOMS: atom_id res chain seq x y z
N MET A 1 -20.59 -22.72 6.33
CA MET A 1 -21.36 -21.57 5.84
C MET A 1 -21.10 -20.40 6.76
N ALA A 2 -20.48 -19.32 6.26
CA ALA A 2 -20.42 -18.00 6.89
C ALA A 2 -20.47 -17.00 5.72
N SER A 3 -21.66 -16.74 5.18
CA SER A 3 -22.54 -15.63 5.56
C SER A 3 -21.80 -14.29 5.52
N ALA A 4 -21.93 -13.61 4.37
CA ALA A 4 -21.51 -12.24 4.15
C ALA A 4 -22.16 -11.29 5.17
N THR A 5 -21.39 -10.32 5.67
CA THR A 5 -21.96 -9.09 6.27
C THR A 5 -21.38 -7.89 5.52
N PRO A 6 -22.05 -7.46 4.42
CA PRO A 6 -21.59 -6.35 3.61
C PRO A 6 -21.76 -5.03 4.38
N VAL A 7 -20.73 -4.19 4.35
CA VAL A 7 -20.47 -2.92 5.07
C VAL A 7 -19.50 -3.03 6.26
N ASP A 8 -19.43 -4.15 6.97
CA ASP A 8 -18.48 -4.36 8.07
C ASP A 8 -17.08 -4.79 7.62
N ASP A 9 -16.94 -5.47 6.46
CA ASP A 9 -15.65 -5.99 5.98
C ASP A 9 -14.60 -4.90 5.72
N GLU A 10 -14.98 -3.76 5.14
CA GLU A 10 -14.01 -2.71 4.78
C GLU A 10 -13.54 -1.94 6.03
N ALA A 11 -14.48 -1.53 6.88
CA ALA A 11 -14.18 -0.82 8.11
C ALA A 11 -13.41 -1.70 9.10
N THR A 12 -13.77 -2.98 9.20
CA THR A 12 -13.05 -3.98 10.00
C THR A 12 -11.65 -4.20 9.48
N LEU A 13 -11.46 -4.38 8.16
CA LEU A 13 -10.14 -4.51 7.56
C LEU A 13 -9.27 -3.27 7.85
N ILE A 14 -9.82 -2.06 7.73
CA ILE A 14 -9.10 -0.83 8.07
C ILE A 14 -8.76 -0.77 9.56
N GLY A 15 -9.68 -1.17 10.44
CA GLY A 15 -9.42 -1.28 11.88
C GLY A 15 -8.28 -2.24 12.19
N GLN A 16 -8.28 -3.42 11.56
CA GLN A 16 -7.22 -4.42 11.66
C GLN A 16 -5.88 -3.89 11.13
N LEU A 17 -5.88 -3.22 9.97
CA LEU A 17 -4.67 -2.59 9.42
C LEU A 17 -4.09 -1.49 10.32
N ARG A 18 -4.94 -0.73 11.01
CA ARG A 18 -4.50 0.26 12.01
C ARG A 18 -3.92 -0.40 13.26
N ALA A 19 -4.51 -1.50 13.69
CA ALA A 19 -4.01 -2.31 14.80
C ALA A 19 -2.71 -3.06 14.45
N GLY A 20 -2.28 -3.04 13.18
CA GLY A 20 -1.11 -3.79 12.72
C GLY A 20 -1.35 -5.29 12.62
N ASP A 21 -2.60 -5.72 12.44
CA ASP A 21 -2.95 -7.13 12.29
C ASP A 21 -2.24 -7.74 11.07
N GLU A 22 -1.42 -8.75 11.33
CA GLU A 22 -0.58 -9.37 10.30
C GLU A 22 -1.40 -10.00 9.18
N ALA A 23 -2.55 -10.59 9.47
CA ALA A 23 -3.39 -11.22 8.45
C ALA A 23 -4.03 -10.18 7.53
N ALA A 24 -4.48 -9.06 8.08
CA ALA A 24 -4.99 -7.94 7.30
C ALA A 24 -3.89 -7.29 6.42
N VAL A 25 -2.70 -7.10 6.98
CA VAL A 25 -1.54 -6.60 6.23
C VAL A 25 -1.18 -7.56 5.10
N GLU A 26 -1.07 -8.85 5.39
CA GLU A 26 -0.73 -9.88 4.41
C GLU A 26 -1.79 -9.95 3.29
N GLN A 27 -3.08 -9.89 3.63
CA GLN A 27 -4.16 -9.90 2.66
C GLN A 27 -4.02 -8.75 1.65
N VAL A 28 -3.71 -7.55 2.15
CA VAL A 28 -3.54 -6.35 1.34
C VAL A 28 -2.27 -6.40 0.49
N VAL A 29 -1.16 -6.83 1.09
CA VAL A 29 0.12 -7.02 0.38
C VAL A 29 -0.05 -8.07 -0.72
N ARG A 30 -0.78 -9.16 -0.48
CA ARG A 30 -1.04 -10.19 -1.49
C ARG A 30 -1.90 -9.67 -2.64
N ALA A 31 -2.92 -8.85 -2.34
CA ALA A 31 -3.82 -8.29 -3.34
C ALA A 31 -3.19 -7.25 -4.28
N CYS A 32 -2.18 -6.51 -3.79
CA CYS A 32 -1.64 -5.36 -4.51
C CYS A 32 -0.12 -5.38 -4.72
N GLY A 33 0.63 -6.09 -3.87
CA GLY A 33 2.09 -6.13 -3.88
C GLY A 33 2.65 -6.60 -5.22
N GLY A 34 2.11 -7.67 -5.80
CA GLY A 34 2.56 -8.15 -7.12
C GLY A 34 2.40 -7.11 -8.24
N ARG A 35 1.30 -6.35 -8.24
CA ARG A 35 1.08 -5.27 -9.22
C ARG A 35 1.99 -4.08 -8.98
N LEU A 36 2.16 -3.66 -7.73
CA LEU A 36 3.05 -2.55 -7.38
C LEU A 36 4.51 -2.89 -7.69
N LEU A 37 4.92 -4.12 -7.43
CA LEU A 37 6.25 -4.63 -7.75
C LEU A 37 6.50 -4.69 -9.26
N ALA A 38 5.53 -5.16 -10.04
CA ALA A 38 5.65 -5.13 -11.50
C ALA A 38 5.80 -3.69 -12.05
N VAL A 39 5.09 -2.73 -11.47
CA VAL A 39 5.22 -1.31 -11.83
C VAL A 39 6.58 -0.75 -11.40
N ALA A 40 6.99 -0.98 -10.16
CA ALA A 40 8.28 -0.51 -9.64
C ALA A 40 9.44 -1.04 -10.47
N ARG A 41 9.46 -2.36 -10.75
CA ARG A 41 10.50 -3.02 -11.57
C ARG A 41 10.65 -2.40 -12.95
N ARG A 42 9.55 -2.03 -13.61
CA ARG A 42 9.61 -1.38 -14.94
C ARG A 42 10.26 0.00 -14.91
N ILE A 43 10.32 0.62 -13.75
CA ILE A 43 10.82 1.98 -13.59
C ILE A 43 12.26 1.91 -13.06
N VAL A 44 12.51 1.23 -11.93
CA VAL A 44 13.85 1.11 -11.33
C VAL A 44 14.80 0.16 -12.06
N GLY A 45 14.30 -0.81 -12.83
CA GLY A 45 15.14 -1.77 -13.57
C GLY A 45 15.83 -2.84 -12.73
N SER A 46 16.02 -2.61 -11.42
CA SER A 46 16.51 -3.60 -10.44
C SER A 46 15.35 -4.24 -9.66
N GLU A 47 15.47 -5.55 -9.39
CA GLU A 47 14.50 -6.25 -8.55
C GLU A 47 14.62 -5.87 -7.07
N GLU A 48 15.82 -5.57 -6.60
CA GLU A 48 16.10 -5.19 -5.21
C GLU A 48 15.50 -3.81 -4.91
N ASP A 49 15.88 -2.79 -5.68
CA ASP A 49 15.32 -1.43 -5.56
C ASP A 49 13.80 -1.42 -5.71
N ALA A 50 13.24 -2.31 -6.54
CA ALA A 50 11.80 -2.38 -6.72
C ALA A 50 11.09 -2.91 -5.47
N ARG A 51 11.71 -3.86 -4.75
CA ARG A 51 11.18 -4.39 -3.49
C ARG A 51 11.24 -3.31 -2.41
N ASP A 52 12.36 -2.59 -2.32
CA ASP A 52 12.54 -1.52 -1.34
C ASP A 52 11.54 -0.38 -1.54
N VAL A 53 11.38 0.09 -2.79
CA VAL A 53 10.41 1.14 -3.12
C VAL A 53 8.97 0.71 -2.82
N VAL A 54 8.62 -0.55 -3.07
CA VAL A 54 7.28 -1.08 -2.77
C VAL A 54 7.07 -1.20 -1.26
N GLN A 55 8.08 -1.64 -0.52
CA GLN A 55 8.03 -1.72 0.94
C GLN A 55 7.82 -0.33 1.55
N ASP A 56 8.60 0.67 1.10
CA ASP A 56 8.45 2.07 1.52
C ASP A 56 7.06 2.63 1.17
N ALA A 57 6.52 2.29 0.00
CA ALA A 57 5.19 2.70 -0.41
C ALA A 57 4.10 2.15 0.53
N PHE A 58 4.19 0.86 0.90
CA PHE A 58 3.29 0.26 1.88
C PHE A 58 3.44 0.89 3.27
N MET A 59 4.66 1.07 3.76
CA MET A 59 4.91 1.71 5.05
C MET A 59 4.34 3.14 5.10
N SER A 60 4.51 3.90 4.03
CA SER A 60 3.94 5.25 3.89
C SER A 60 2.41 5.21 3.86
N ALA A 61 1.82 4.27 3.13
CA ALA A 61 0.38 4.09 3.04
C ALA A 61 -0.23 3.71 4.40
N PHE A 62 0.38 2.79 5.16
CA PHE A 62 -0.08 2.40 6.49
C PHE A 62 0.00 3.54 7.49
N ARG A 63 1.10 4.32 7.52
CA ARG A 63 1.19 5.55 8.34
C ARG A 63 0.09 6.56 8.02
N SER A 64 -0.38 6.59 6.77
CA SER A 64 -1.46 7.49 6.36
C SER A 64 -2.87 7.01 6.80
N LEU A 65 -3.04 5.72 7.15
CA LEU A 65 -4.31 5.19 7.68
C LEU A 65 -4.60 5.71 9.08
N ASP A 66 -3.55 5.85 9.88
CA ASP A 66 -3.60 6.39 11.24
C ASP A 66 -4.09 7.85 11.23
N ARG A 67 -3.64 8.62 10.24
CA ARG A 67 -4.04 10.03 10.03
C ARG A 67 -5.42 10.22 9.39
N CYS A 68 -6.10 9.15 9.00
CA CYS A 68 -7.36 9.25 8.27
C CYS A 68 -8.55 9.16 9.21
N GLU A 69 -9.18 10.27 9.59
CA GLU A 69 -10.34 10.22 10.49
C GLU A 69 -11.54 9.51 9.84
N GLY A 70 -12.00 8.44 10.48
CA GLY A 70 -13.36 7.88 10.43
C GLY A 70 -13.91 7.23 9.14
N HIS A 71 -13.52 7.68 7.94
CA HIS A 71 -14.24 7.34 6.69
C HIS A 71 -13.36 6.97 5.50
N ALA A 72 -12.08 6.67 5.72
CA ALA A 72 -11.21 6.27 4.62
C ALA A 72 -11.70 4.95 4.02
N LYS A 73 -12.10 4.94 2.75
CA LYS A 73 -12.43 3.69 2.04
C LYS A 73 -11.15 2.95 1.67
N LEU A 74 -11.18 1.63 1.51
CA LEU A 74 -10.02 0.85 1.05
C LEU A 74 -9.53 1.34 -0.32
N SER A 75 -10.45 1.79 -1.17
CA SER A 75 -10.13 2.45 -2.44
C SER A 75 -9.29 3.72 -2.26
N THR A 76 -9.55 4.50 -1.21
CA THR A 76 -8.77 5.71 -0.86
C THR A 76 -7.37 5.32 -0.39
N TRP A 77 -7.26 4.27 0.41
CA TRP A 77 -5.97 3.75 0.85
C TRP A 77 -5.14 3.20 -0.32
N LEU A 78 -5.74 2.42 -1.21
CA LEU A 78 -5.08 1.89 -2.41
C LEU A 78 -4.62 2.99 -3.34
N HIS A 79 -5.43 4.04 -3.51
CA HIS A 79 -5.04 5.22 -4.25
C HIS A 79 -3.80 5.89 -3.61
N ARG A 80 -3.73 5.99 -2.28
CA ARG A 80 -2.56 6.49 -1.57
C ARG A 80 -1.33 5.60 -1.69
N ALA A 81 -1.47 4.28 -1.65
CA ALA A 81 -0.35 3.37 -1.89
C ALA A 81 0.26 3.58 -3.29
N ARG A 82 -0.59 3.75 -4.32
CA ARG A 82 -0.13 4.11 -5.67
C ARG A 82 0.52 5.49 -5.72
N GLN A 83 -0.05 6.47 -5.03
CA GLN A 83 0.52 7.83 -4.96
C GLN A 83 1.88 7.86 -4.24
N ALA A 84 2.02 7.09 -3.15
CA ALA A 84 3.26 6.91 -2.42
C ALA A 84 4.32 6.28 -3.32
N LEU A 85 3.97 5.21 -4.04
CA LEU A 85 4.85 4.58 -5.02
C LEU A 85 5.33 5.59 -6.07
N ARG A 86 4.43 6.37 -6.68
CA ARG A 86 4.81 7.41 -7.66
C ARG A 86 5.75 8.46 -7.08
N THR A 87 5.50 8.88 -5.84
CA THR A 87 6.32 9.89 -5.15
C THR A 87 7.72 9.36 -4.86
N LEU A 88 7.83 8.10 -4.40
CA LEU A 88 9.12 7.45 -4.11
C LEU A 88 9.93 7.22 -5.38
N LEU A 89 9.27 6.79 -6.45
CA LEU A 89 9.91 6.66 -7.77
C LEU A 89 10.42 8.03 -8.27
N ALA A 90 9.63 9.09 -8.15
CA ALA A 90 10.09 10.43 -8.52
C ALA A 90 11.30 10.90 -7.69
N ARG A 91 11.41 10.51 -6.42
CA ARG A 91 12.58 10.82 -5.57
C ARG A 91 13.82 10.02 -5.95
N HIS A 92 13.67 8.72 -6.20
CA HIS A 92 14.78 7.86 -6.61
C HIS A 92 15.36 8.28 -7.98
N PHE A 93 14.49 8.65 -8.93
CA PHE A 93 14.91 9.14 -10.25
C PHE A 93 15.31 10.61 -10.27
N GLY A 94 14.78 11.44 -9.37
CA GLY A 94 15.18 12.84 -9.22
C GLY A 94 16.57 13.03 -8.61
N SER A 95 17.13 12.01 -7.95
CA SER A 95 18.46 12.07 -7.34
C SER A 95 19.59 11.56 -8.25
N ALA A 96 19.28 10.97 -9.41
CA ALA A 96 20.28 10.49 -10.38
C ALA A 96 20.68 11.56 -11.42
N ALA A 97 20.16 12.77 -11.29
CA ALA A 97 20.53 13.94 -12.09
C ALA A 97 21.24 14.96 -11.20
N SER A 98 22.47 14.65 -10.80
CA SER A 98 23.44 15.62 -10.26
C SER A 98 24.86 15.10 -10.52
#